data_AF-A0A2J0LI97-F1
#
_entry.id   AF-A0A2J0LI97-F1
#
_cell.length_a   1.000
_cell.length_b   1.000
_cell.length_c   1.000
_cell.angle_alpha   90.00
_cell.angle_beta   90.00
_cell.angle_gamma   90.00
#
_symmetry.space_group_name_H-M   'P 1'
#
loop_
_entity.id
_entity.type
_entity.pdbx_description
1 polymer ?
#
loop_
_entity_poly.entity_id
_entity_poly.type
_entity_poly.pdbx_seq_one_letter_code
_entity_poly.pdbx_strand_id
1 'polypeptide(L)' 'AYLEGQYGEKDIYIGVPVSLGASGIDKIIEIGLTEKEKQAFKKSARQIRESISKTL' A
#
# COMPACT_ATOMS: atom_id res chain seq x y z
N ALA A 1 -5.92 -1.02 1.68
CA ALA A 1 -6.30 -1.51 0.33
C ALA A 1 -5.27 -2.52 -0.14
N TYR A 2 -5.65 -3.46 -1.00
CA TYR A 2 -4.72 -4.39 -1.63
C TYR A 2 -3.92 -3.65 -2.70
N LEU A 3 -2.60 -3.58 -2.55
CA LEU A 3 -1.74 -2.99 -3.58
C LEU A 3 -1.34 -4.06 -4.60
N GLU A 4 -1.58 -3.79 -5.87
CA GLU A 4 -1.29 -4.67 -7.01
C GLU A 4 -0.16 -4.10 -7.90
N GLY A 5 0.62 -3.17 -7.37
CA GLY A 5 1.68 -2.46 -8.11
C GLY A 5 1.72 -0.96 -7.83
N GLN A 6 0.71 -0.42 -7.13
CA GLN A 6 0.70 1.00 -6.80
C GLN A 6 1.82 1.36 -5.83
N TYR A 7 2.43 2.53 -6.01
CA TYR A 7 3.62 2.98 -5.28
C TYR A 7 4.85 2.04 -5.41
N GLY A 8 4.85 1.13 -6.39
CA GLY A 8 5.90 0.13 -6.58
C GLY A 8 5.84 -1.05 -5.59
N GLU A 9 4.72 -1.20 -4.88
CA GLU A 9 4.48 -2.27 -3.93
C GLU A 9 3.35 -3.18 -4.42
N LYS A 10 3.53 -4.49 -4.26
CA LYS A 10 2.55 -5.52 -4.63
C LYS A 10 2.33 -6.51 -3.50
N ASP A 11 1.17 -7.16 -3.53
CA ASP A 11 0.76 -8.26 -2.65
C ASP A 11 0.77 -7.87 -1.15
N ILE A 12 0.34 -6.65 -0.85
CA ILE A 12 0.32 -6.13 0.51
C ILE A 12 -0.93 -5.30 0.77
N TYR A 13 -1.49 -5.45 1.97
CA TYR A 13 -2.53 -4.58 2.49
C TYR A 13 -1.91 -3.45 3.30
N ILE A 14 -2.05 -2.22 2.81
CA ILE A 14 -1.60 -1.01 3.51
C ILE A 14 -2.65 0.09 3.38
N GLY A 15 -2.70 1.00 4.36
CA GLY A 15 -3.57 2.16 4.35
C GLY A 15 -3.10 3.16 3.30
N VAL A 16 -3.83 3.28 2.20
CA VAL A 16 -3.62 4.27 1.14
C VAL A 16 -4.94 4.99 0.86
N PRO A 17 -4.90 6.25 0.42
CA PRO A 17 -6.10 6.93 -0.03
C PRO A 17 -6.71 6.17 -1.20
N VAL A 18 -7.95 5.70 -1.00
CA VAL A 18 -8.71 4.98 -2.01
C VAL A 18 -10.05 5.67 -2.22
N SER A 19 -10.50 5.67 -3.47
CA SER A 19 -11.87 6.01 -3.80
C SER A 19 -12.71 4.77 -3.55
N LEU A 20 -13.66 4.86 -2.62
CA LEU A 20 -14.67 3.84 -2.40
C LEU A 20 -15.92 4.20 -3.19
N GLY A 21 -16.38 3.26 -4.03
CA GLY A 21 -17.64 3.33 -4.76
C GLY A 21 -18.69 2.39 -4.16
N ALA A 22 -19.85 2.33 -4.81
CA ALA A 22 -20.97 1.48 -4.38
C ALA A 22 -20.65 -0.02 -4.38
N SER A 23 -19.61 -0.45 -5.11
CA SER A 23 -19.17 -1.84 -5.22
C SER A 23 -17.86 -2.15 -4.49
N GLY A 24 -17.36 -1.23 -3.65
CA GLY A 24 -16.14 -1.42 -2.87
C GLY A 24 -15.04 -0.43 -3.25
N ILE A 25 -13.81 -0.92 -3.45
CA ILE A 25 -12.66 -0.08 -3.81
C ILE A 25 -12.72 0.17 -5.32
N ASP A 26 -13.09 1.38 -5.74
CA ASP A 26 -13.14 1.76 -7.16
C ASP A 26 -11.74 2.00 -7.73
N LYS A 27 -10.88 2.70 -6.97
CA LYS A 27 -9.51 2.99 -7.39
C LYS A 27 -8.61 3.39 -6.22
N ILE A 28 -7.33 3.06 -6.35
CA ILE A 28 -6.28 3.55 -5.46
C ILE A 28 -5.78 4.88 -6.02
N ILE A 29 -5.77 5.91 -5.17
CA ILE A 29 -5.30 7.23 -5.56
C ILE A 29 -3.80 7.28 -5.31
N GLU A 30 -3.02 7.29 -6.39
CA GLU A 30 -1.59 7.57 -6.33
C GLU A 30 -1.38 9.09 -6.22
N ILE A 31 -0.98 9.53 -5.03
CA ILE A 31 -0.53 10.91 -4.82
C ILE A 31 1.00 10.95 -4.99
N GLY A 32 1.49 12.07 -5.50
CA GLY A 32 2.93 12.33 -5.57
C GLY A 32 3.52 12.48 -4.18
N LEU A 33 3.98 11.37 -3.60
CA LEU A 33 4.69 11.38 -2.33
C LEU A 33 6.09 11.97 -2.51
N THR A 34 6.55 12.76 -1.54
CA THR A 34 7.94 13.20 -1.49
C THR A 34 8.87 12.00 -1.22
N GLU A 35 10.17 12.14 -1.52
CA GLU A 35 11.12 11.03 -1.31
C GLU A 35 11.17 10.54 0.15
N LYS A 36 11.00 11.45 1.13
CA LYS A 36 10.90 11.08 2.55
C LYS A 36 9.67 10.22 2.85
N GLU A 37 8.51 10.60 2.29
CA GLU A 37 7.27 9.86 2.48
C GLU A 37 7.29 8.52 1.76
N LYS A 38 7.88 8.45 0.56
CA LYS A 38 8.12 7.17 -0.15
C LYS A 38 9.00 6.22 0.69
N GLN A 39 10.06 6.73 1.30
CA GLN A 39 10.90 5.92 2.18
C GLN A 39 10.14 5.42 3.41
N ALA A 40 9.36 6.28 4.06
CA ALA A 40 8.50 5.89 5.18
C ALA A 40 7.47 4.84 4.76
N PHE A 41 6.85 5.00 3.59
CA PHE A 41 5.89 4.06 3.03
C PHE A 41 6.52 2.70 2.75
N LYS A 42 7.68 2.67 2.07
CA LYS A 42 8.47 1.46 1.84
C LYS A 42 8.86 0.75 3.13
N LYS A 43 9.23 1.50 4.17
CA LYS A 43 9.57 0.94 5.48
C LYS A 43 8.37 0.24 6.10
N SER A 44 7.21 0.87 6.11
CA SER A 44 5.96 0.27 6.61
C SER A 44 5.55 -0.96 5.79
N ALA A 45 5.62 -0.87 4.46
CA ALA A 45 5.31 -1.99 3.57
C ALA A 45 6.23 -3.20 3.83
N ARG A 46 7.53 -2.95 4.02
CA ARG A 46 8.50 -3.99 4.37
C ARG A 46 8.19 -4.65 5.71
N GLN A 47 7.86 -3.89 6.76
CA GLN A 47 7.52 -4.44 8.07
C GLN A 47 6.28 -5.34 8.02
N ILE A 48 5.27 -4.94 7.25
CA ILE A 48 4.06 -5.75 7.06
C ILE A 48 4.39 -7.04 6.30
N ARG A 49 5.20 -6.98 5.22
CA ARG A 49 5.67 -8.20 4.53
C ARG A 49 6.45 -9.13 5.45
N GLU A 50 7.39 -8.60 6.23
CA GLU A 50 8.16 -9.40 7.19
C GLU A 50 7.23 -10.03 8.24
N SER A 51 6.19 -9.31 8.70
CA SER A 51 5.20 -9.84 9.64
C SER A 51 4.36 -10.95 9.03
N ILE A 52 3.87 -10.78 7.80
CA ILE A 52 3.10 -11.79 7.06
C ILE A 52 3.97 -13.03 6.81
N SER A 53 5.21 -12.83 6.36
CA SER A 53 6.16 -13.93 6.08
C SER A 53 6.59 -14.69 7.33
N LYS A 54 6.55 -14.07 8.52
CA LYS A 54 6.96 -14.71 9.78
C LYS A 54 5.84 -15.51 10.44
N THR A 55 4.60 -15.38 9.96
CA THR A 55 3.41 -16.06 10.51
C THR A 55 2.91 -17.20 9.61
N LEU A 56 3.42 -17.31 8.38
CA LEU A 56 3.31 -18.49 7.51
C LEU A 56 4.46 -19.47 7.77
#